data_AF-A0A0E0PWB8-F1
#
_entry.id   AF-A0A0E0PWB8-F1
#
_cell.length_a   1.000
_cell.length_b   1.000
_cell.length_c   1.000
_cell.angle_alpha   90.00
_cell.angle_beta   90.00
_cell.angle_gamma   90.00
#
_symmetry.space_group_name_H-M   'P 1'
#
loop_
_entity.id
_entity.type
_entity.pdbx_description
1 polymer ?
#
loop_
_entity_poly.entity_id
_entity_poly.type
_entity_poly.pdbx_seq_one_letter_code
_entity_poly.pdbx_strand_id
1 'polypeptide(L)'
;MAQLGDLKTRPVEGVVFISTSHIIDGELRETESTVVVTWAMRVPPSVTAKDVECAIAYEFGLCIGELTVSLHFPEAFLLKYKHRRHCEETVKQGFAKGHGIESDS
;
A
#
# COMPACT_ATOMS: atom_id res chain seq x y z
N MET A 1 -6.54 -13.57 40.72
CA MET A 1 -6.86 -12.83 39.48
C MET A 1 -5.54 -12.45 38.84
N ALA A 2 -5.27 -12.88 37.60
CA ALA A 2 -4.02 -12.56 36.92
C ALA A 2 -4.08 -11.12 36.36
N GLN A 3 -3.06 -10.32 36.64
CA GLN A 3 -2.93 -8.95 36.16
C GLN A 3 -2.48 -8.97 34.69
N LEU A 4 -3.06 -8.10 33.85
CA LEU A 4 -2.65 -7.95 32.46
C LEU A 4 -1.14 -7.60 32.42
N GLY A 5 -0.33 -8.47 31.80
CA GLY A 5 1.13 -8.35 31.76
C GLY A 5 1.90 -9.29 32.71
N ASP A 6 1.23 -10.22 33.40
CA ASP A 6 1.89 -11.25 34.19
C ASP A 6 2.83 -12.09 33.31
N LEU A 7 4.13 -12.09 33.64
CA LEU A 7 5.17 -12.86 32.94
C LEU A 7 4.81 -14.35 32.82
N LYS A 8 4.04 -14.89 33.78
CA LYS A 8 3.61 -16.30 33.77
C LYS A 8 2.53 -16.62 32.74
N THR A 9 1.96 -15.61 32.10
CA THR A 9 0.93 -15.75 31.05
C THR A 9 1.44 -15.42 29.66
N ARG A 10 2.75 -15.11 29.52
CA ARG A 10 3.35 -14.82 28.21
C ARG A 10 3.17 -16.07 27.32
N PRO A 11 2.60 -15.93 26.11
CA PRO A 11 2.56 -17.02 25.14
C PRO A 11 3.97 -17.54 24.92
N VAL A 12 4.13 -18.87 24.87
CA VAL A 12 5.40 -19.48 24.44
C VAL A 12 5.70 -18.95 23.05
N GLU A 13 6.82 -18.27 22.89
CA GLU A 13 7.26 -17.73 21.60
C GLU A 13 7.54 -18.90 20.65
N GLY A 14 6.56 -19.20 19.79
CA GLY A 14 6.74 -20.12 18.69
C GLY A 14 7.51 -19.42 17.59
N VAL A 15 8.76 -19.85 17.35
CA VAL A 15 9.49 -19.44 16.15
C VAL A 15 8.88 -20.17 14.96
N VAL A 16 8.16 -19.43 14.12
CA VAL A 16 7.64 -19.96 12.85
C VAL A 16 8.68 -19.69 11.78
N PHE A 17 9.28 -20.76 11.24
CA PHE A 17 10.17 -20.66 10.10
C PHE A 17 9.34 -20.76 8.81
N ILE A 18 9.13 -19.63 8.14
CA ILE A 18 8.49 -19.61 6.83
C ILE A 18 9.59 -19.79 5.79
N SER A 19 9.70 -21.00 5.24
CA SER A 19 10.58 -21.24 4.09
C SER A 19 9.98 -20.54 2.87
N THR A 20 10.51 -19.38 2.50
CA THR A 20 10.20 -18.76 1.21
C THR A 20 10.93 -19.53 0.12
N SER A 21 10.23 -19.88 -0.96
CA SER A 21 10.87 -20.45 -2.14
C SER A 21 11.47 -19.31 -2.97
N HIS A 22 12.53 -19.58 -3.72
CA HIS A 22 13.14 -18.57 -4.61
C HIS A 22 12.16 -18.00 -5.66
N ILE A 23 11.08 -18.72 -5.96
CA ILE A 23 10.02 -18.25 -6.85
C ILE A 23 9.20 -17.14 -6.17
N ILE A 24 8.84 -17.35 -4.90
CA ILE A 24 8.11 -16.36 -4.09
C ILE A 24 8.97 -15.11 -3.89
N ASP A 25 10.28 -15.26 -3.67
CA ASP A 25 11.19 -14.11 -3.53
C ASP A 25 11.28 -13.27 -4.82
N GLY A 26 11.21 -13.92 -5.99
CA GLY A 26 11.19 -13.25 -7.29
C GLY A 26 9.90 -12.47 -7.52
N GLU A 27 8.74 -13.09 -7.26
CA GLU A 27 7.43 -12.45 -7.34
C GLU A 27 7.29 -11.31 -6.31
N LEU A 28 7.86 -11.49 -5.11
CA LEU A 28 7.91 -10.46 -4.07
C LEU A 28 8.71 -9.26 -4.55
N ARG A 29 9.93 -9.46 -5.09
CA ARG A 29 10.75 -8.37 -5.63
C ARG A 29 10.08 -7.60 -6.76
N GLU A 30 9.41 -8.29 -7.67
CA GLU A 30 8.66 -7.64 -8.74
C GLU A 30 7.52 -6.80 -8.16
N THR A 31 6.79 -7.37 -7.21
CA THR A 31 5.66 -6.72 -6.53
C THR A 31 6.10 -5.51 -5.71
N GLU A 32 7.16 -5.62 -4.90
CA GLU A 32 7.74 -4.52 -4.13
C GLU A 32 8.17 -3.36 -5.03
N SER A 33 8.65 -3.66 -6.25
CA SER A 33 9.08 -2.63 -7.19
C SER A 33 7.92 -1.92 -7.91
N THR A 34 6.70 -2.47 -7.83
CA THR A 34 5.53 -1.99 -8.57
C THR A 34 4.34 -1.64 -7.69
N VAL A 35 4.42 -1.87 -6.39
CA VAL A 35 3.32 -1.65 -5.45
C VAL A 35 3.69 -0.62 -4.40
N VAL A 36 2.76 0.30 -4.15
CA VAL A 36 2.88 1.35 -3.11
C VAL A 36 1.65 1.30 -2.22
N VAL A 37 1.83 1.40 -0.91
CA VAL A 37 0.74 1.53 0.05
C VAL A 37 0.60 3.00 0.47
N THR A 38 -0.61 3.52 0.39
CA THR A 38 -0.93 4.90 0.77
C THR A 38 -1.57 4.93 2.16
N TRP A 39 -0.74 5.11 3.19
CA TRP A 39 -1.21 5.14 4.59
C TRP A 39 -1.71 6.51 5.05
N ALA A 40 -1.44 7.57 4.28
CA ALA A 40 -1.73 8.97 4.67
C ALA A 40 -2.78 9.65 3.78
N MET A 41 -3.54 8.88 3.00
CA MET A 41 -4.53 9.44 2.09
C MET A 41 -5.80 9.80 2.86
N ARG A 42 -5.97 11.07 3.23
CA ARG A 42 -7.26 11.56 3.73
C ARG A 42 -8.21 11.72 2.55
N VAL A 43 -9.06 10.72 2.37
CA VAL A 43 -10.14 10.78 1.39
C VAL A 43 -11.50 10.72 2.07
N PRO A 44 -12.47 11.51 1.61
CA PRO A 44 -13.84 11.39 2.07
C PRO A 44 -14.35 9.94 1.95
N PRO A 45 -15.23 9.47 2.85
CA PRO A 45 -15.77 8.09 2.81
C PRO A 45 -16.50 7.74 1.50
N SER A 46 -16.89 8.75 0.72
CA SER A 46 -17.53 8.60 -0.59
C SER A 46 -16.55 8.33 -1.73
N VAL A 47 -15.23 8.52 -1.52
CA VAL A 47 -14.22 8.32 -2.55
C VAL A 47 -13.95 6.83 -2.72
N THR A 48 -14.11 6.36 -3.95
CA THR A 48 -13.87 4.97 -4.30
C THR A 48 -12.42 4.76 -4.74
N ALA A 49 -11.96 3.52 -4.74
CA ALA A 49 -10.66 3.17 -5.33
C ALA A 49 -10.55 3.60 -6.80
N LYS A 50 -11.68 3.63 -7.54
CA LYS A 50 -11.69 4.08 -8.93
C LYS A 50 -11.44 5.59 -9.06
N ASP A 51 -11.97 6.38 -8.14
CA ASP A 51 -11.74 7.83 -8.12
C ASP A 51 -10.25 8.13 -7.83
N VAL A 52 -9.65 7.39 -6.90
CA VAL A 52 -8.21 7.46 -6.61
C VAL A 52 -7.37 7.03 -7.82
N GLU A 53 -7.74 5.94 -8.50
CA GLU A 53 -7.09 5.49 -9.73
C GLU A 53 -7.10 6.58 -10.80
N CYS A 54 -8.27 7.19 -11.04
CA CYS A 54 -8.43 8.26 -12.02
C CYS A 54 -7.60 9.51 -11.66
N ALA A 55 -7.57 9.91 -10.38
CA ALA A 55 -6.83 11.08 -9.93
C ALA A 55 -5.32 10.90 -10.12
N ILE A 56 -4.77 9.75 -9.70
CA ILE A 56 -3.35 9.45 -9.84
C ILE A 56 -3.00 9.24 -11.32
N ALA A 57 -3.83 8.52 -12.08
CA ALA A 57 -3.58 8.32 -13.51
C ALA A 57 -3.57 9.66 -14.26
N TYR A 58 -4.46 10.59 -13.92
CA TYR A 58 -4.45 11.93 -14.50
C TYR A 58 -3.19 12.72 -14.12
N GLU A 59 -2.82 12.75 -12.83
CA GLU A 59 -1.67 13.52 -12.36
C GLU A 59 -0.34 13.03 -12.92
N PHE A 60 -0.18 11.71 -13.09
CA PHE A 60 1.04 11.09 -13.59
C PHE A 60 0.98 10.72 -15.09
N GLY A 61 -0.10 11.12 -15.79
CA GLY A 61 -0.25 10.85 -17.24
C GLY A 61 -0.29 9.37 -17.61
N LEU A 62 -0.82 8.52 -16.74
CA LEU A 62 -0.90 7.07 -16.92
C LEU A 62 -2.06 6.69 -17.84
N CYS A 63 -1.81 5.69 -18.69
CA CYS A 63 -2.86 5.11 -19.53
C CYS A 63 -3.78 4.18 -18.70
N ILE A 64 -4.98 3.95 -19.23
CA ILE A 64 -5.95 3.01 -18.63
C ILE A 64 -5.30 1.63 -18.47
N GLY A 65 -5.35 1.09 -17.25
CA GLY A 65 -4.78 -0.23 -16.92
C GLY A 65 -3.28 -0.22 -16.58
N GLU A 66 -2.62 0.95 -16.56
CA GLU A 66 -1.25 1.06 -16.05
C GLU A 66 -1.17 1.23 -14.54
N LEU A 67 -2.30 1.52 -13.89
CA LEU A 67 -2.48 1.62 -12.45
C LEU A 67 -3.76 0.88 -12.05
N THR A 68 -3.66 0.03 -11.03
CA THR A 68 -4.81 -0.56 -10.35
C THR A 68 -4.78 -0.09 -8.89
N VAL A 69 -5.93 0.37 -8.41
CA VAL A 69 -6.09 0.78 -7.02
C VAL A 69 -7.05 -0.15 -6.31
N SER A 70 -6.63 -0.67 -5.17
CA SER A 70 -7.43 -1.55 -4.32
C SER A 70 -7.53 -0.97 -2.92
N LEU A 71 -8.69 -1.12 -2.28
CA LEU A 71 -8.85 -0.81 -0.86
C LEU A 71 -8.07 -1.82 -0.03
N HIS A 72 -7.26 -1.31 0.90
CA HIS A 72 -6.53 -2.08 1.87
C HIS A 72 -7.01 -1.68 3.28
N PHE A 73 -7.67 -2.60 3.96
CA PHE A 73 -8.12 -2.40 5.34
C PHE A 73 -6.91 -2.16 6.29
N PRO A 74 -6.97 -1.26 7.29
CA PRO A 74 -8.14 -0.49 7.74
C PRO A 74 -8.40 0.85 7.01
N GLU A 75 -7.40 1.63 6.59
CA GLU A 75 -7.61 2.93 5.91
C GLU A 75 -6.54 3.24 4.83
N ALA A 76 -6.11 2.26 4.03
CA ALA A 76 -5.10 2.48 3.01
C ALA A 76 -5.61 2.14 1.60
N PHE A 77 -5.05 2.79 0.57
CA PHE A 77 -5.14 2.29 -0.80
C PHE A 77 -3.84 1.61 -1.18
N LEU A 78 -3.96 0.45 -1.81
CA LEU A 78 -2.87 -0.25 -2.47
C LEU A 78 -2.84 0.16 -3.94
N LEU A 79 -1.75 0.80 -4.36
CA LEU A 79 -1.49 1.19 -5.74
C LEU A 79 -0.60 0.13 -6.36
N LYS A 80 -1.06 -0.52 -7.44
CA LYS A 80 -0.26 -1.45 -8.23
C LYS A 80 -0.03 -0.87 -9.61
N TYR A 81 1.21 -0.55 -9.92
CA TYR A 81 1.65 -0.05 -11.22
C TYR A 81 2.01 -1.21 -12.13
N LYS A 82 1.76 -1.05 -13.43
CA LYS A 82 2.25 -1.97 -14.45
C LYS A 82 3.77 -1.86 -14.66
N HIS A 83 4.33 -0.69 -14.40
CA HIS A 83 5.73 -0.38 -14.68
C HIS A 83 6.41 0.27 -13.47
N ARG A 84 7.56 -0.29 -13.07
CA ARG A 84 8.38 0.22 -11.96
C ARG A 84 8.72 1.71 -12.06
N ARG A 85 8.96 2.22 -13.28
CA ARG A 85 9.27 3.64 -13.50
C ARG A 85 8.16 4.57 -13.01
N HIS A 86 6.89 4.21 -13.23
CA HIS A 86 5.73 5.01 -12.80
C HIS A 86 5.56 4.97 -11.29
N CYS A 87 5.86 3.81 -10.67
CA CYS A 87 5.93 3.65 -9.22
C CYS A 87 7.00 4.59 -8.63
N GLU A 88 8.23 4.56 -9.16
CA GLU A 88 9.33 5.39 -8.70
C GLU A 88 9.06 6.90 -8.88
N GLU A 89 8.45 7.31 -9.99
CA GLU A 89 8.05 8.70 -10.24
C GLU A 89 7.02 9.18 -9.22
N THR A 90 5.99 8.36 -8.96
CA THR A 90 4.94 8.68 -7.99
C THR A 90 5.49 8.77 -6.56
N VAL A 91 6.41 7.87 -6.18
CA VAL A 91 7.06 7.90 -4.87
C VAL A 91 7.98 9.11 -4.72
N LYS A 92 8.76 9.47 -5.77
CA LYS A 92 9.68 10.62 -5.74
C LYS A 92 8.95 11.96 -5.63
N GLN A 93 7.82 12.09 -6.31
CA GLN A 93 7.03 13.33 -6.30
C GLN A 93 6.29 13.54 -4.97
N GLY A 94 6.10 12.48 -4.19
CA GLY A 94 5.18 12.48 -3.06
C GLY A 94 3.74 12.35 -3.54
N PHE A 95 2.82 11.94 -2.65
CA PHE A 95 1.44 11.66 -3.05
C PHE A 95 0.76 12.89 -3.66
N ALA A 96 0.13 12.60 -4.80
CA ALA A 96 -0.72 13.46 -5.61
C ALA A 96 -1.52 14.50 -4.82
N LYS A 97 -1.32 15.78 -5.11
CA LYS A 97 -2.10 16.89 -4.53
C LYS A 97 -3.35 17.12 -5.39
N GLY A 98 -4.16 16.08 -5.55
CA GLY A 98 -5.34 16.07 -6.41
C GLY A 98 -6.63 16.32 -5.63
N HIS A 99 -7.41 17.34 -6.05
CA HIS A 99 -8.85 17.54 -5.77
C HIS A 99 -9.35 17.12 -4.36
N GLY A 100 -8.77 17.69 -3.32
CA GLY A 100 -9.25 17.52 -1.93
C GLY A 100 -8.61 16.38 -1.14
N ILE A 101 -7.55 15.78 -1.68
CA ILE A 101 -6.74 14.78 -1.00
C ILE A 101 -5.50 15.49 -0.44
N GLU A 102 -5.50 15.74 0.86
CA GLU A 102 -4.36 16.33 1.57
C GLU A 102 -3.65 15.27 2.43
N SER A 103 -2.33 15.21 2.29
CA SER A 103 -1.43 14.49 3.20
C SER A 103 -0.84 15.49 4.18
N ASP A 104 -1.05 15.28 5.49
CA ASP A 104 -0.24 15.96 6.51
C ASP A 104 1.15 15.33 6.49
N SER A 105 2.16 16.19 6.37
CA SER A 105 3.58 15.86 6.38
C SER A 105 4.09 15.64 7.80
#